data_AF-V7CGM9-F1
#
_entry.id   AF-V7CGM9-F1
#
_cell.length_a   1.000
_cell.length_b   1.000
_cell.length_c   1.000
_cell.angle_alpha   90.00
_cell.angle_beta   90.00
_cell.angle_gamma   90.00
#
_symmetry.space_group_name_H-M   'P 1'
#
loop_
_entity.id
_entity.type
_entity.pdbx_description
1 polymer ?
#
loop_
_entity_poly.entity_id
_entity_poly.type
_entity_poly.pdbx_seq_one_letter_code
_entity_poly.pdbx_strand_id
1 'polypeptide(L)'
;METREDKSLSKLEEEIFQNFRDFMTGIAKIDELGIAGSKLLSGFQQALEFIGRPPIDMNSKLVEKIIVANETKRVKAYINSGCRKLNNSIQSLTNFHSCTRGLCNHIRKAKEILDELEGLLGDVTSAIQTTDGKLLAFSGLDFDVGLNEQATYNDLEEKDALSDSQSPDITHLAMVMAFIYSMVKQDYLMQEKIVSALDLRMSLEELESYCQMWSLRPFINDEIVHGAWEHIH
;
A
#
# COMPACT_ATOMS: atom_id res chain seq x y z
N MET A 1 -33.75 23.71 -28.33
CA MET A 1 -33.96 22.31 -28.77
C MET A 1 -32.56 21.78 -29.01
N GLU A 2 -31.97 21.11 -28.01
CA GLU A 2 -30.63 20.53 -28.13
C GLU A 2 -30.59 19.54 -29.29
N THR A 3 -29.49 19.56 -30.06
CA THR A 3 -29.31 18.65 -31.18
C THR A 3 -29.01 17.23 -30.67
N ARG A 4 -29.17 16.21 -31.53
CA ARG A 4 -28.87 14.82 -31.13
C ARG A 4 -27.39 14.62 -30.76
N GLU A 5 -26.50 15.42 -31.33
CA GLU A 5 -25.05 15.39 -31.07
C GLU A 5 -24.72 15.95 -29.68
N ASP A 6 -25.36 17.06 -29.26
CA ASP A 6 -25.20 17.64 -27.93
C ASP A 6 -25.61 16.66 -26.81
N LYS A 7 -26.67 15.86 -27.05
CA LYS A 7 -27.14 14.85 -26.09
C LYS A 7 -26.22 13.64 -25.99
N SER A 8 -25.53 13.26 -27.07
CA SER A 8 -24.55 12.16 -27.02
C SER A 8 -23.27 12.56 -26.30
N LEU A 9 -22.81 13.81 -26.46
CA LEU A 9 -21.63 14.34 -25.77
C LEU A 9 -21.87 14.45 -24.26
N SER A 10 -23.01 15.01 -23.86
CA SER A 10 -23.39 15.11 -22.43
C SER A 10 -23.49 13.74 -21.74
N LYS A 11 -23.98 12.71 -22.45
CA LYS A 11 -24.04 11.35 -21.90
C LYS A 11 -22.65 10.73 -21.70
N LEU A 12 -21.73 10.97 -22.62
CA LEU A 12 -20.36 10.46 -22.53
C LEU A 12 -19.59 11.14 -21.40
N GLU A 13 -19.74 12.45 -21.25
CA GLU A 13 -19.21 13.20 -20.10
C GLU A 13 -19.67 12.58 -18.78
N GLU A 14 -20.97 12.33 -18.63
CA GLU A 14 -21.55 11.70 -17.44
C GLU A 14 -20.94 10.32 -17.15
N GLU A 15 -20.71 9.51 -18.18
CA GLU A 15 -20.07 8.19 -18.07
C GLU A 15 -18.61 8.29 -17.59
N ILE A 16 -17.84 9.24 -18.13
CA ILE A 16 -16.45 9.44 -17.72
C ILE A 16 -16.35 9.95 -16.27
N PHE A 17 -17.23 10.88 -15.89
CA PHE A 17 -17.32 11.33 -14.50
C PHE A 17 -17.73 10.21 -13.55
N GLN A 18 -18.61 9.30 -13.98
CA GLN A 18 -18.99 8.13 -13.19
C GLN A 18 -17.80 7.19 -13.01
N ASN A 19 -17.08 6.86 -14.07
CA ASN A 19 -15.88 6.02 -14.01
C ASN A 19 -14.80 6.62 -13.10
N PHE A 20 -14.65 7.96 -13.11
CA PHE A 20 -13.75 8.65 -12.20
C PHE A 20 -14.16 8.50 -10.73
N ARG A 21 -15.46 8.65 -10.41
CA ARG A 21 -15.96 8.44 -9.03
C ARG A 21 -15.73 7.01 -8.56
N ASP A 22 -15.96 6.04 -9.43
CA ASP A 22 -15.75 4.63 -9.12
C ASP A 22 -14.25 4.33 -8.94
N PHE A 23 -13.39 4.98 -9.74
CA PHE A 23 -11.94 4.89 -9.60
C PHE A 23 -11.48 5.42 -8.25
N MET A 24 -11.91 6.63 -7.87
CA MET A 24 -11.55 7.22 -6.58
C MET A 24 -12.10 6.39 -5.40
N THR A 25 -13.28 5.78 -5.54
CA THR A 25 -13.80 4.81 -4.56
C THR A 25 -12.86 3.60 -4.40
N GLY A 26 -12.27 3.11 -5.49
CA GLY A 26 -11.24 2.07 -5.45
C GLY A 26 -9.95 2.53 -4.73
N ILE A 27 -9.53 3.78 -4.93
CA ILE A 27 -8.39 4.38 -4.20
C ILE A 27 -8.66 4.38 -2.69
N ALA A 28 -9.84 4.82 -2.25
CA ALA A 28 -10.21 4.78 -0.83
C ALA A 28 -10.17 3.35 -0.24
N LYS A 29 -10.64 2.35 -0.99
CA LYS A 29 -10.56 0.93 -0.56
C LYS A 29 -9.11 0.46 -0.41
N ILE A 30 -8.20 0.90 -1.30
CA ILE A 30 -6.77 0.59 -1.20
C ILE A 30 -6.17 1.23 0.05
N ASP A 31 -6.51 2.47 0.37
CA ASP A 31 -6.02 3.14 1.58
C ASP A 31 -6.51 2.44 2.85
N GLU A 32 -7.78 2.04 2.91
CA GLU A 32 -8.33 1.24 4.02
C GLU A 32 -7.61 -0.10 4.17
N LEU A 33 -7.34 -0.78 3.05
CA LEU A 33 -6.53 -1.99 3.05
C LEU A 33 -5.12 -1.71 3.56
N GLY A 34 -4.48 -0.62 3.14
CA GLY A 34 -3.14 -0.23 3.58
C GLY A 34 -3.04 -0.10 5.10
N ILE A 35 -4.04 0.52 5.74
CA ILE A 35 -4.16 0.63 7.20
C ILE A 35 -4.32 -0.76 7.85
N ALA A 36 -5.16 -1.63 7.28
CA ALA A 36 -5.32 -2.99 7.77
C ALA A 36 -4.03 -3.82 7.64
N GLY A 37 -3.31 -3.67 6.51
CA GLY A 37 -2.01 -4.28 6.25
C GLY A 37 -0.95 -3.84 7.25
N SER A 38 -0.87 -2.55 7.57
CA SER A 38 0.06 -2.02 8.58
C SER A 38 -0.16 -2.64 9.97
N LYS A 39 -1.42 -2.85 10.37
CA LYS A 39 -1.76 -3.55 11.63
C LYS A 39 -1.31 -5.00 11.62
N LEU A 40 -1.48 -5.69 10.49
CA LEU A 40 -1.02 -7.08 10.33
C LEU A 40 0.51 -7.17 10.38
N LEU A 41 1.21 -6.25 9.73
CA LEU A 41 2.67 -6.18 9.73
C LEU A 41 3.22 -5.88 11.13
N SER A 42 2.59 -4.97 11.86
CA SER A 42 2.89 -4.70 13.28
C SER A 42 2.68 -5.95 14.15
N GLY A 43 1.60 -6.70 13.92
CA GLY A 43 1.34 -7.97 14.61
C GLY A 43 2.38 -9.05 14.28
N PHE A 44 2.81 -9.11 13.02
CA PHE A 44 3.90 -9.98 12.57
C PHE A 44 5.21 -9.64 13.29
N GLN A 45 5.57 -8.35 13.36
CA GLN A 45 6.76 -7.88 14.07
C GLN A 45 6.73 -8.25 15.55
N GLN A 46 5.64 -7.99 16.26
CA GLN A 46 5.50 -8.35 17.66
C GLN A 46 5.66 -9.86 17.90
N ALA A 47 5.09 -10.67 17.01
CA ALA A 47 5.22 -12.12 17.08
C ALA A 47 6.66 -12.57 16.83
N LEU A 48 7.33 -11.99 15.82
CA LEU A 48 8.71 -12.30 15.48
C LEU A 48 9.67 -11.91 16.61
N GLU A 49 9.52 -10.72 17.19
CA GLU A 49 10.29 -10.28 18.35
C GLU A 49 10.17 -11.26 19.52
N PHE A 50 8.95 -11.74 19.80
CA PHE A 50 8.75 -12.72 20.86
C PHE A 50 9.43 -14.05 20.55
N ILE A 51 9.33 -14.53 19.31
CA ILE A 51 9.92 -15.80 18.87
C ILE A 51 11.45 -15.71 18.80
N GLY A 52 12.01 -14.54 18.45
CA GLY A 52 13.45 -14.30 18.31
C GLY A 52 14.18 -13.97 19.62
N ARG A 53 13.48 -13.68 20.72
CA ARG A 53 14.10 -13.28 22.00
C ARG A 53 15.14 -14.28 22.51
N PRO A 54 16.41 -13.91 22.69
CA PRO A 54 17.40 -14.82 23.26
C PRO A 54 17.04 -15.19 24.71
N PRO A 55 17.45 -16.37 25.19
CA PRO A 55 17.35 -16.71 26.60
C PRO A 55 18.19 -15.72 27.43
N ILE A 56 17.88 -15.61 28.72
CA ILE A 56 18.67 -14.80 29.65
C ILE A 56 20.12 -15.27 29.64
N ASP A 57 21.06 -14.34 29.46
CA ASP A 57 22.48 -14.62 29.58
C ASP A 57 22.85 -14.95 31.03
N MET A 58 23.15 -16.22 31.26
CA MET A 58 23.55 -16.76 32.56
C MET A 58 25.01 -16.46 32.92
N ASN A 59 25.81 -15.95 31.98
CA ASN A 59 27.23 -15.68 32.22
C ASN A 59 27.47 -14.38 33.02
N SER A 60 26.43 -13.54 33.14
CA SER A 60 26.49 -12.33 33.95
C SER A 60 26.43 -12.66 35.44
N LYS A 61 27.50 -12.31 36.18
CA LYS A 61 27.58 -12.45 37.64
C LYS A 61 26.44 -11.74 38.39
N LEU A 62 25.90 -10.66 37.82
CA LEU A 62 24.77 -9.94 38.41
C LEU A 62 23.47 -10.73 38.22
N VAL A 63 23.23 -11.22 37.00
CA VAL A 63 22.05 -12.03 36.68
C VAL A 63 22.03 -13.32 37.50
N GLU A 64 23.17 -13.99 37.61
CA GLU A 64 23.33 -15.18 38.45
C GLU A 64 22.95 -14.90 39.91
N LYS A 65 23.49 -13.84 40.51
CA LYS A 65 23.16 -13.44 41.89
C LYS A 65 21.67 -13.15 42.07
N ILE A 66 21.04 -12.48 41.11
CA ILE A 66 19.60 -12.19 41.15
C ILE A 66 18.79 -13.48 41.10
N ILE A 67 19.13 -14.43 40.22
CA ILE A 67 18.45 -15.71 40.08
C ILE A 67 18.56 -16.53 41.37
N VAL A 68 19.78 -16.63 41.92
CA VAL A 68 20.05 -17.37 43.16
C VAL A 68 19.29 -16.74 44.34
N ALA A 69 19.27 -15.42 44.45
CA ALA A 69 18.56 -14.72 45.53
C ALA A 69 17.02 -14.91 45.48
N ASN A 70 16.46 -15.18 44.29
CA ASN A 70 15.02 -15.32 44.07
C ASN A 70 14.62 -16.76 43.71
N GLU A 71 15.46 -17.73 44.06
CA GLU A 71 15.37 -19.09 43.57
C GLU A 71 14.13 -19.82 44.11
N THR A 72 13.16 -20.10 43.23
CA THR A 72 11.98 -20.93 43.54
C THR A 72 11.83 -22.03 42.49
N LYS A 73 11.11 -23.12 42.81
CA LYS A 73 10.78 -24.18 41.82
C LYS A 73 10.20 -23.60 40.53
N ARG A 74 9.34 -22.58 40.66
CA ARG A 74 8.71 -21.87 39.54
C ARG A 74 9.72 -21.06 38.71
N VAL A 75 10.63 -20.33 39.37
CA VAL A 75 11.66 -19.54 38.70
C VAL A 75 12.66 -20.45 37.96
N LYS A 76 13.09 -21.56 38.56
CA LYS A 76 13.94 -22.56 37.87
C LYS A 76 13.25 -23.11 36.62
N ALA A 77 11.97 -23.50 36.73
CA ALA A 77 11.22 -24.02 35.59
C ALA A 77 11.09 -22.98 34.46
N TYR A 78 10.83 -21.72 34.79
CA TYR A 78 10.75 -20.62 33.83
C TYR A 78 12.09 -20.34 33.13
N ILE A 79 13.19 -20.37 33.87
CA ILE A 79 14.54 -20.20 33.32
C ILE A 79 14.90 -21.36 32.40
N ASN A 80 14.66 -22.60 32.85
CA ASN A 80 14.93 -23.80 32.07
C ASN A 80 14.08 -23.86 30.79
N SER A 81 12.91 -23.21 30.76
CA SER A 81 12.09 -23.04 29.55
C SER A 81 12.52 -21.85 28.67
N GLY A 82 13.74 -21.34 28.86
CA GLY A 82 14.28 -20.22 28.07
C GLY A 82 13.64 -18.89 28.40
N CYS A 83 13.09 -18.73 29.61
CA CYS A 83 12.36 -17.54 30.05
C CYS A 83 11.12 -17.26 29.19
N ARG A 84 10.51 -18.31 28.63
CA ARG A 84 9.27 -18.25 27.86
C ARG A 84 8.19 -19.08 28.52
N LYS A 85 6.98 -18.54 28.61
CA LYS A 85 5.79 -19.34 28.92
C LYS A 85 5.35 -20.07 27.66
N LEU A 86 5.22 -21.40 27.73
CA LEU A 86 4.82 -22.24 26.58
C LEU A 86 3.55 -21.71 25.88
N ASN A 87 2.53 -21.33 26.65
CA ASN A 87 1.29 -20.79 26.10
C ASN A 87 1.49 -19.50 25.28
N ASN A 88 2.42 -18.63 25.72
CA ASN A 88 2.74 -17.40 25.00
C ASN A 88 3.51 -17.70 23.71
N SER A 89 4.39 -18.71 23.71
CA SER A 89 5.08 -19.15 22.50
C SER A 89 4.10 -19.69 21.46
N ILE A 90 3.14 -20.51 21.89
CA ILE A 90 2.09 -21.03 21.00
C ILE A 90 1.26 -19.86 20.44
N GLN A 91 0.80 -18.95 21.30
CA GLN A 91 0.02 -17.78 20.86
C GLN A 91 0.79 -16.90 19.88
N SER A 92 2.09 -16.67 20.12
CA SER A 92 2.93 -15.85 19.24
C SER A 92 3.11 -16.50 17.88
N LEU A 93 3.30 -17.82 17.83
CA LEU A 93 3.38 -18.56 16.57
C LEU A 93 2.03 -18.56 15.82
N THR A 94 0.91 -18.71 16.53
CA THR A 94 -0.42 -18.58 15.94
C THR A 94 -0.64 -17.17 15.36
N ASN A 95 -0.24 -16.13 16.09
CA ASN A 95 -0.33 -14.74 15.63
C ASN A 95 0.55 -14.53 14.40
N PHE A 96 1.77 -15.06 14.39
CA PHE A 96 2.69 -15.01 13.24
C PHE A 96 2.00 -15.57 11.98
N HIS A 97 1.49 -16.81 12.03
CA HIS A 97 0.82 -17.43 10.89
C HIS A 97 -0.47 -16.69 10.48
N SER A 98 -1.23 -16.19 11.45
CA SER A 98 -2.43 -15.39 11.19
C SER A 98 -2.10 -14.10 10.46
N CYS A 99 -1.04 -13.40 10.87
CA CYS A 99 -0.57 -12.18 10.22
C CYS A 99 -0.06 -12.47 8.81
N THR A 100 0.77 -13.50 8.61
CA THR A 100 1.23 -13.91 7.27
C THR A 100 0.07 -14.18 6.34
N ARG A 101 -0.91 -14.98 6.77
CA ARG A 101 -2.12 -15.26 5.97
C ARG A 101 -2.93 -14.00 5.70
N GLY A 102 -3.06 -13.13 6.70
CA GLY A 102 -3.73 -11.84 6.55
C GLY A 102 -3.06 -10.94 5.51
N LEU A 103 -1.73 -10.89 5.50
CA LEU A 103 -0.93 -10.11 4.56
C LEU A 103 -1.01 -10.69 3.14
N CYS A 104 -0.94 -12.01 2.96
CA CYS A 104 -1.20 -12.63 1.65
C CYS A 104 -2.60 -12.28 1.12
N ASN A 105 -3.59 -12.28 2.01
CA ASN A 105 -4.95 -11.91 1.65
C ASN A 105 -5.10 -10.41 1.33
N HIS A 106 -4.36 -9.55 2.03
CA HIS A 106 -4.24 -8.12 1.71
C HIS A 106 -3.72 -7.91 0.29
N ILE A 107 -2.59 -8.55 -0.06
CA ILE A 107 -1.99 -8.45 -1.41
C ILE A 107 -2.97 -8.91 -2.49
N ARG A 108 -3.65 -10.04 -2.28
CA ARG A 108 -4.66 -10.54 -3.23
C ARG A 108 -5.78 -9.53 -3.46
N LYS A 109 -6.33 -8.95 -2.38
CA LYS A 109 -7.41 -7.95 -2.48
C LYS A 109 -6.95 -6.65 -3.11
N ALA A 110 -5.74 -6.18 -2.78
CA ALA A 110 -5.17 -4.98 -3.39
C ALA A 110 -4.99 -5.17 -4.90
N LYS A 111 -4.59 -6.36 -5.34
CA LYS A 111 -4.50 -6.73 -6.75
C LYS A 111 -5.87 -6.70 -7.44
N GLU A 112 -6.89 -7.32 -6.83
CA GLU A 112 -8.26 -7.30 -7.36
C GLU A 112 -8.75 -5.86 -7.60
N ILE A 113 -8.51 -4.96 -6.64
CA ILE A 113 -8.89 -3.54 -6.81
C ILE A 113 -8.03 -2.86 -7.87
N LEU A 114 -6.72 -3.14 -7.95
CA LEU A 114 -5.86 -2.58 -9.01
C LEU A 114 -6.31 -2.98 -10.40
N ASP A 115 -6.72 -4.24 -10.59
CA ASP A 115 -7.25 -4.73 -11.85
C ASP A 115 -8.58 -4.00 -12.20
N GLU A 116 -9.43 -3.72 -11.21
CA GLU A 116 -10.64 -2.88 -11.39
C GLU A 116 -10.29 -1.45 -11.80
N LEU A 117 -9.28 -0.82 -11.16
CA LEU A 117 -8.82 0.53 -11.48
C LEU A 117 -8.23 0.63 -12.89
N GLU A 118 -7.47 -0.39 -13.31
CA GLU A 118 -6.92 -0.47 -14.68
C GLU A 118 -8.03 -0.57 -15.72
N GLY A 119 -9.09 -1.34 -15.43
CA GLY A 119 -10.29 -1.41 -16.26
C GLY A 119 -10.96 -0.05 -16.44
N LEU A 120 -11.22 0.65 -15.33
CA LEU A 120 -11.83 1.99 -15.35
C LEU A 120 -11.00 3.02 -16.13
N LEU A 121 -9.67 2.97 -15.98
CA LEU A 121 -8.76 3.81 -16.76
C LEU A 121 -8.82 3.48 -18.26
N GLY A 122 -8.91 2.19 -18.60
CA GLY A 122 -9.09 1.72 -19.98
C GLY A 122 -10.40 2.19 -20.60
N ASP A 123 -11.50 2.16 -19.84
CA ASP A 123 -12.82 2.62 -20.28
C ASP A 123 -12.81 4.13 -20.55
N VAL A 124 -12.25 4.94 -19.65
CA VAL A 124 -12.11 6.40 -19.83
C VAL A 124 -11.22 6.72 -21.03
N THR A 125 -10.09 6.02 -21.19
CA THR A 125 -9.19 6.22 -22.33
C THR A 125 -9.90 5.92 -23.66
N SER A 126 -10.68 4.83 -23.71
CA SER A 126 -11.45 4.45 -24.90
C SER A 126 -12.53 5.47 -25.22
N ALA A 127 -13.24 5.98 -24.20
CA ALA A 127 -14.26 7.01 -24.35
C ALA A 127 -13.70 8.31 -24.96
N ILE A 128 -12.54 8.77 -24.49
CA ILE A 128 -11.87 9.98 -25.02
C ILE A 128 -11.43 9.77 -26.47
N GLN A 129 -10.89 8.60 -26.81
CA GLN A 129 -10.48 8.29 -28.20
C GLN A 129 -11.64 8.27 -29.19
N THR A 130 -12.85 7.95 -28.74
CA THR A 130 -14.05 7.99 -29.60
C THR A 130 -14.56 9.41 -29.87
N THR A 131 -14.19 10.39 -29.03
CA THR A 131 -14.65 11.78 -29.16
C THR A 131 -13.65 12.70 -29.81
N ASP A 132 -12.36 12.56 -29.50
CA ASP A 132 -11.31 13.41 -30.05
C ASP A 132 -10.41 12.55 -30.95
N GLY A 133 -10.51 12.75 -32.26
CA GLY A 133 -9.73 12.02 -33.28
C GLY A 133 -8.21 12.25 -33.22
N LYS A 134 -7.68 12.74 -32.09
CA LYS A 134 -6.26 12.98 -31.82
C LYS A 134 -5.84 12.31 -30.51
N LEU A 135 -4.91 11.38 -30.69
CA LEU A 135 -4.24 10.53 -29.72
C LEU A 135 -3.60 11.26 -28.53
N LEU A 136 -3.88 10.78 -27.31
CA LEU A 136 -2.84 10.51 -26.30
C LEU A 136 -2.82 8.99 -26.06
N ALA A 137 -1.81 8.31 -26.60
CA ALA A 137 -1.58 6.89 -26.32
C ALA A 137 -1.01 6.77 -24.91
N PHE A 138 -1.89 6.61 -23.91
CA PHE A 138 -1.48 6.25 -22.55
C PHE A 138 -0.89 4.83 -22.48
N SER A 139 -1.10 4.01 -23.51
CA SER A 139 -0.56 2.64 -23.64
C SER A 139 0.97 2.55 -23.72
N GLY A 140 1.69 3.68 -23.70
CA GLY A 140 3.16 3.74 -23.81
C GLY A 140 3.91 4.05 -22.51
N LEU A 141 3.22 4.31 -21.38
CA LEU A 141 3.91 4.35 -20.09
C LEU A 141 4.20 2.91 -19.65
N ASP A 142 5.32 2.39 -20.15
CA ASP A 142 5.96 1.19 -19.62
C ASP A 142 6.41 1.49 -18.19
N PHE A 143 5.54 1.15 -17.23
CA PHE A 143 5.84 1.29 -15.80
C PHE A 143 6.67 0.11 -15.27
N ASP A 144 7.13 -0.80 -16.13
CA ASP A 144 8.10 -1.85 -15.76
C ASP A 144 9.50 -1.25 -15.64
N VAL A 145 9.71 -0.45 -14.60
CA VAL A 145 11.06 -0.04 -14.20
C VAL A 145 11.56 -1.05 -13.18
N GLY A 146 12.24 -2.07 -13.71
CA GLY A 146 13.30 -2.75 -12.98
C GLY A 146 14.23 -1.70 -12.38
N LEU A 147 14.52 -1.86 -11.09
CA LEU A 147 15.39 -1.03 -10.27
C LEU A 147 16.69 -0.64 -11.00
N ASN A 148 16.72 0.51 -11.69
CA ASN A 148 17.92 1.32 -11.86
C ASN A 148 17.58 2.71 -12.43
N GLU A 149 18.27 3.72 -11.91
CA GLU A 149 18.52 5.04 -12.52
C GLU A 149 17.34 6.01 -12.74
N GLN A 150 17.17 6.90 -11.75
CA GLN A 150 17.20 8.37 -11.96
C GLN A 150 16.68 8.86 -13.32
N ALA A 151 15.37 8.80 -13.52
CA ALA A 151 14.70 9.49 -14.61
C ALA A 151 13.48 10.26 -14.06
N THR A 152 13.71 11.57 -13.93
CA THR A 152 12.72 12.64 -14.15
C THR A 152 11.57 12.78 -13.14
N TYR A 153 11.91 13.15 -11.90
CA TYR A 153 10.97 13.75 -10.94
C TYR A 153 11.05 15.30 -10.89
N ASN A 154 11.79 15.95 -11.79
CA ASN A 154 12.11 17.39 -11.71
C ASN A 154 11.54 18.27 -12.84
N ASP A 155 10.66 17.78 -13.71
CA ASP A 155 10.21 18.55 -14.90
C ASP A 155 8.72 18.94 -14.88
N LEU A 156 8.08 18.91 -13.71
CA LEU A 156 6.72 19.44 -13.52
C LEU A 156 6.62 20.56 -12.47
N GLU A 157 7.76 21.06 -11.97
CA GLU A 157 7.77 22.39 -11.37
C GLU A 157 7.74 23.44 -12.50
N GLU A 158 6.81 24.38 -12.38
CA GLU A 158 6.66 25.57 -13.23
C GLU A 158 5.85 25.40 -14.53
N LYS A 159 4.54 25.18 -14.39
CA LYS A 159 3.57 25.96 -15.16
C LYS A 159 2.46 26.53 -14.30
N ASP A 160 2.70 27.77 -13.91
CA ASP A 160 1.72 28.77 -13.50
C ASP A 160 0.53 28.82 -14.47
N ALA A 161 -0.64 28.39 -14.00
CA ALA A 161 -1.98 28.84 -14.42
C ALA A 161 -3.07 28.15 -13.56
N LEU A 162 -2.96 28.28 -12.24
CA LEU A 162 -4.07 28.00 -11.32
C LEU A 162 -5.02 29.20 -11.34
N SER A 163 -5.97 29.26 -12.29
CA SER A 163 -7.21 30.06 -12.26
C SER A 163 -7.96 29.90 -13.59
N ASP A 164 -9.11 29.24 -13.61
CA ASP A 164 -10.43 29.87 -13.77
C ASP A 164 -11.49 28.78 -14.05
N SER A 165 -12.71 29.07 -13.61
CA SER A 165 -13.90 28.21 -13.67
C SER A 165 -14.14 27.51 -15.01
N GLN A 166 -14.15 26.17 -15.00
CA GLN A 166 -14.94 25.28 -15.85
C GLN A 166 -14.82 23.84 -15.31
N SER A 167 -15.84 23.00 -15.55
CA SER A 167 -15.78 21.55 -15.27
C SER A 167 -14.41 20.99 -15.70
N PRO A 168 -13.75 20.13 -14.89
CA PRO A 168 -12.44 19.61 -15.26
C PRO A 168 -12.52 18.97 -16.64
N ASP A 169 -11.61 19.37 -17.53
CA ASP A 169 -11.49 18.78 -18.86
C ASP A 169 -11.39 17.26 -18.71
N ILE A 170 -12.20 16.53 -19.48
CA ILE A 170 -12.22 15.06 -19.51
C ILE A 170 -10.81 14.50 -19.71
N THR A 171 -9.99 15.20 -20.50
CA THR A 171 -8.57 14.86 -20.72
C THR A 171 -7.75 15.03 -19.44
N HIS A 172 -8.02 16.07 -18.66
CA HIS A 172 -7.37 16.30 -17.37
C HIS A 172 -7.72 15.19 -16.37
N LEU A 173 -9.00 14.78 -16.32
CA LEU A 173 -9.45 13.69 -15.45
C LEU A 173 -8.74 12.37 -15.75
N ALA A 174 -8.61 12.03 -17.04
CA ALA A 174 -7.89 10.84 -17.47
C ALA A 174 -6.40 10.87 -17.11
N MET A 175 -5.76 12.04 -17.26
CA MET A 175 -4.36 12.21 -16.83
C MET A 175 -4.22 11.99 -15.32
N VAL A 176 -5.09 12.61 -14.50
CA VAL A 176 -5.09 12.43 -13.04
C VAL A 176 -5.28 10.96 -12.66
N MET A 177 -6.23 10.26 -13.28
CA MET A 177 -6.43 8.82 -13.07
C MET A 177 -5.18 8.01 -13.41
N ALA A 178 -4.55 8.27 -14.56
CA ALA A 178 -3.35 7.56 -14.99
C ALA A 178 -2.18 7.78 -14.01
N PHE A 179 -1.97 9.02 -13.55
CA PHE A 179 -0.95 9.34 -12.55
C PHE A 179 -1.21 8.61 -11.23
N ILE A 180 -2.43 8.69 -10.69
CA ILE A 180 -2.78 8.01 -9.44
C ILE A 180 -2.62 6.49 -9.57
N TYR A 181 -3.12 5.89 -10.66
CA TYR A 181 -2.97 4.46 -10.90
C TYR A 181 -1.49 4.05 -10.89
N SER A 182 -0.62 4.82 -11.55
CA SER A 182 0.81 4.52 -11.59
C SER A 182 1.47 4.54 -10.21
N MET A 183 1.16 5.55 -9.39
CA MET A 183 1.66 5.68 -8.03
C MET A 183 1.20 4.51 -7.17
N VAL A 184 -0.09 4.17 -7.23
CA VAL A 184 -0.69 3.09 -6.45
C VAL A 184 -0.20 1.72 -6.89
N LYS A 185 0.04 1.51 -8.18
CA LYS A 185 0.65 0.28 -8.71
C LYS A 185 2.06 0.07 -8.16
N GLN A 186 2.88 1.12 -8.10
CA GLN A 186 4.23 1.03 -7.52
C GLN A 186 4.18 0.76 -6.01
N ASP A 187 3.28 1.43 -5.27
CA ASP A 187 3.07 1.17 -3.84
C ASP A 187 2.65 -0.28 -3.59
N TYR A 188 1.73 -0.82 -4.41
CA TYR A 188 1.34 -2.23 -4.35
C TYR A 188 2.51 -3.18 -4.64
N LEU A 189 3.31 -2.95 -5.68
CA LEU A 189 4.45 -3.81 -6.01
C LEU A 189 5.49 -3.82 -4.89
N MET A 190 5.70 -2.69 -4.23
CA MET A 190 6.52 -2.60 -3.03
C MET A 190 5.93 -3.45 -1.89
N GLN A 191 4.63 -3.31 -1.61
CA GLN A 191 3.94 -4.09 -0.59
C GLN A 191 4.01 -5.60 -0.88
N GLU A 192 3.83 -6.02 -2.14
CA GLU A 192 3.94 -7.42 -2.57
C GLU A 192 5.35 -7.98 -2.32
N LYS A 193 6.39 -7.21 -2.65
CA LYS A 193 7.78 -7.58 -2.38
C LYS A 193 8.05 -7.71 -0.88
N ILE A 194 7.55 -6.76 -0.07
CA ILE A 194 7.65 -6.83 1.40
C ILE A 194 7.01 -8.12 1.90
N VAL A 195 5.74 -8.38 1.56
CA VAL A 195 5.01 -9.58 2.03
C VAL A 195 5.70 -10.87 1.59
N SER A 196 6.25 -10.90 0.37
CA SER A 196 6.97 -12.06 -0.16
C SER A 196 8.31 -12.32 0.54
N ALA A 197 8.93 -11.28 1.10
CA ALA A 197 10.19 -11.36 1.82
C ALA A 197 10.02 -11.72 3.32
N LEU A 198 8.79 -11.69 3.85
CA LEU A 198 8.54 -11.99 5.26
C LEU A 198 8.84 -13.45 5.58
N ASP A 199 9.77 -13.67 6.51
CA ASP A 199 10.17 -14.99 6.97
C ASP A 199 10.41 -15.00 8.49
N LEU A 200 10.32 -16.18 9.10
CA LEU A 200 10.59 -16.36 10.53
C LEU A 200 12.06 -16.09 10.90
N ARG A 201 12.98 -16.15 9.93
CA ARG A 201 14.42 -15.96 10.14
C ARG A 201 14.90 -14.55 9.78
N MET A 202 14.01 -13.67 9.32
CA MET A 202 14.39 -12.31 8.97
C MET A 202 14.88 -11.55 10.22
N SER A 203 15.79 -10.60 10.02
CA SER A 203 16.23 -9.76 11.12
C SER A 203 15.15 -8.73 11.48
N LEU A 204 15.16 -8.28 12.74
CA LEU A 204 14.25 -7.22 13.19
C LEU A 204 14.57 -5.87 12.54
N GLU A 205 15.83 -5.63 12.17
CA GLU A 205 16.27 -4.40 11.49
C GLU A 205 15.73 -4.33 10.04
N GLU A 206 15.80 -5.45 9.31
CA GLU A 206 15.18 -5.56 7.98
C GLU A 206 13.66 -5.40 8.06
N LEU A 207 13.02 -6.04 9.05
CA LEU A 207 11.58 -5.92 9.25
C LEU A 207 11.16 -4.48 9.59
N GLU A 208 11.92 -3.80 10.45
CA GLU A 208 11.66 -2.39 10.79
C GLU A 208 11.74 -1.50 9.54
N SER A 209 12.72 -1.74 8.67
CA SER A 209 12.84 -1.04 7.39
C SER A 209 11.61 -1.25 6.51
N TYR A 210 11.10 -2.49 6.42
CA TYR A 210 9.86 -2.78 5.69
C TYR A 210 8.63 -2.13 6.32
N CYS A 211 8.51 -2.12 7.65
CA CYS A 211 7.44 -1.42 8.36
C CYS A 211 7.44 0.08 8.06
N GLN A 212 8.62 0.70 8.00
CA GLN A 212 8.78 2.11 7.64
C GLN A 212 8.36 2.36 6.19
N MET A 213 8.86 1.56 5.23
CA MET A 213 8.46 1.68 3.83
C MET A 213 6.94 1.54 3.63
N TRP A 214 6.32 0.58 4.30
CA TRP A 214 4.87 0.38 4.27
C TRP A 214 4.10 1.59 4.83
N SER A 215 4.62 2.22 5.89
CA SER A 215 3.94 3.33 6.56
C SER A 215 4.13 4.66 5.83
N LEU A 216 5.31 4.87 5.23
CA LEU A 216 5.67 6.11 4.54
C LEU A 216 5.10 6.19 3.12
N ARG A 217 4.77 5.05 2.49
CA ARG A 217 4.22 4.97 1.13
C ARG A 217 4.96 5.88 0.13
N PRO A 218 6.27 5.67 -0.09
CA PRO A 218 7.13 6.62 -0.79
C PRO A 218 6.75 6.89 -2.25
N PHE A 219 5.90 6.06 -2.86
CA PHE A 219 5.42 6.23 -4.23
C PHE A 219 4.15 7.08 -4.33
N ILE A 220 3.53 7.42 -3.21
CA ILE A 220 2.24 8.10 -3.18
C ILE A 220 2.47 9.57 -2.88
N ASN A 221 2.01 10.42 -3.78
CA ASN A 221 1.92 11.85 -3.54
C ASN A 221 0.50 12.17 -3.04
N ASP A 222 0.39 12.43 -1.74
CA ASP A 222 -0.88 12.77 -1.08
C ASP A 222 -1.52 14.05 -1.64
N GLU A 223 -0.73 15.01 -2.15
CA GLU A 223 -1.26 16.25 -2.72
C GLU A 223 -2.02 15.99 -4.03
N ILE A 224 -1.47 15.11 -4.89
CA ILE A 224 -2.13 14.71 -6.15
C ILE A 224 -3.42 13.95 -5.85
N VAL A 225 -3.37 13.00 -4.91
CA VAL A 225 -4.56 12.24 -4.52
C VAL A 225 -5.60 13.17 -3.91
N HIS A 226 -5.20 14.09 -3.02
CA HIS A 226 -6.11 15.07 -2.40
C HIS A 226 -6.75 16.00 -3.43
N GLY A 227 -5.98 16.56 -4.37
CA GLY A 227 -6.51 17.38 -5.45
C GLY A 227 -7.54 16.62 -6.31
N ALA A 228 -7.31 15.33 -6.56
CA ALA A 228 -8.28 14.51 -7.30
C ALA A 228 -9.64 14.37 -6.60
N TRP A 229 -9.65 14.32 -5.26
CA TRP A 229 -10.91 14.29 -4.49
C TRP A 229 -11.75 15.57 -4.66
N GLU A 230 -11.13 16.70 -4.98
CA GLU A 230 -11.86 17.96 -5.23
C GLU A 230 -12.70 17.88 -6.51
N HIS A 231 -12.35 17.01 -7.46
CA HIS A 231 -13.05 16.82 -8.74
C HIS A 231 -14.26 15.87 -8.68
N ILE A 232 -14.60 15.34 -7.51
CA ILE A 232 -15.75 14.44 -7.33
C ILE A 232 -17.08 15.20 -7.14
N HIS A 233 -17.03 16.51 -6.85
CA HIS A 233 -18.19 17.37 -6.58
C HIS A 233 -18.77 18.01 -7.84
#